data_AF-A0A699V4P6-F1
#
_entry.id   AF-A0A699V4P6-F1
#
_cell.length_a   1.000
_cell.length_b   1.000
_cell.length_c   1.000
_cell.angle_alpha   90.00
_cell.angle_beta   90.00
_cell.angle_gamma   90.00
#
_symmetry.space_group_name_H-M   'P 1'
#
loop_
_entity.id
_entity.type
_entity.pdbx_description
1 polymer ?
#
loop_
_entity_poly.entity_id
_entity_poly.type
_entity_poly.pdbx_seq_one_letter_code
_entity_poly.pdbx_strand_id
1 'polypeptide(L)'
;DKDDTKSQTGYVFVVNGGAVDWKSKKQTTIATHSAQAEYVAASEATMEAVWIRKIVRDLGVMPSINKPINMYCDNSAAIIFANDLEL
;
A
#
# COMPACT_ATOMS: atom_id res chain seq x y z
N ASP A 1 -6.44 4.96 -26.08
CA ASP A 1 -6.13 6.20 -25.36
C ASP A 1 -4.74 6.06 -24.73
N LYS A 2 -3.92 7.13 -24.59
CA LYS A 2 -2.58 7.01 -23.95
C LYS A 2 -2.68 6.59 -22.47
N ASP A 3 -3.85 6.77 -21.87
CA ASP A 3 -4.16 6.41 -20.50
C ASP A 3 -4.66 4.97 -20.32
N ASP A 4 -4.88 4.19 -21.39
CA ASP A 4 -5.35 2.79 -21.28
C ASP A 4 -4.25 1.81 -20.84
N THR A 5 -2.98 2.23 -20.89
CA THR A 5 -1.83 1.38 -20.55
C THR A 5 -1.42 1.47 -19.08
N LYS A 6 -2.06 2.35 -18.30
CA LYS A 6 -1.71 2.59 -16.90
C LYS A 6 -2.53 1.68 -15.98
N SER A 7 -1.83 1.00 -15.09
CA SER A 7 -2.43 0.18 -14.04
C SER A 7 -3.18 1.04 -13.00
N GLN A 8 -3.94 0.38 -12.14
CA GLN A 8 -4.63 1.00 -11.01
C GLN A 8 -3.85 0.71 -9.72
N THR A 9 -3.64 1.73 -8.89
CA THR A 9 -3.28 1.57 -7.48
C THR A 9 -4.56 1.34 -6.69
N GLY A 10 -4.59 0.27 -5.89
CA GLY A 10 -5.66 -0.04 -4.97
C GLY A 10 -5.13 -0.48 -3.61
N TYR A 11 -5.72 0.00 -2.52
CA TYR A 11 -5.46 -0.51 -1.17
C TYR A 11 -6.66 -0.27 -0.25
N VAL A 12 -6.70 -1.00 0.86
CA VAL A 12 -7.67 -0.82 1.94
C VAL A 12 -6.99 -1.08 3.30
N PHE A 13 -7.21 -0.18 4.25
CA PHE A 13 -6.87 -0.35 5.66
C PHE A 13 -8.11 -0.78 6.43
N VAL A 14 -7.98 -1.85 7.21
CA VAL A 14 -9.07 -2.45 7.98
C VAL A 14 -8.74 -2.42 9.47
N VAL A 15 -9.67 -1.96 10.30
CA VAL A 15 -9.59 -1.99 11.76
C VAL A 15 -10.85 -2.67 12.30
N ASN A 16 -10.68 -3.70 13.14
CA ASN A 16 -11.78 -4.48 13.71
C ASN A 16 -12.81 -5.00 12.67
N GLY A 17 -12.34 -5.36 11.47
CA GLY A 17 -13.18 -5.87 10.38
C GLY A 17 -13.87 -4.80 9.53
N GLY A 18 -13.75 -3.51 9.87
CA GLY A 18 -14.26 -2.39 9.08
C GLY A 18 -13.16 -1.68 8.29
N ALA A 19 -13.45 -1.29 7.04
CA ALA A 19 -12.57 -0.42 6.26
C ALA A 19 -12.55 0.99 6.86
N VAL A 20 -11.36 1.52 7.14
CA VAL A 20 -11.17 2.87 7.73
C VAL A 20 -10.53 3.86 6.76
N ASP A 21 -9.79 3.35 5.77
CA ASP A 21 -9.20 4.12 4.68
C ASP A 21 -9.02 3.21 3.46
N TRP A 22 -9.18 3.77 2.27
CA TRP A 22 -9.01 3.04 1.01
C TRP A 22 -8.76 4.00 -0.14
N LYS A 23 -8.14 3.48 -1.19
CA LYS A 23 -7.88 4.23 -2.41
C LYS A 23 -8.05 3.35 -3.62
N SER A 24 -8.57 3.95 -4.70
CA SER A 24 -8.48 3.41 -6.06
C SER A 24 -8.14 4.56 -6.99
N LYS A 25 -6.97 4.51 -7.63
CA LYS A 25 -6.48 5.60 -8.48
C LYS A 25 -5.64 5.04 -9.62
N LYS A 26 -5.83 5.57 -10.83
CA LYS A 26 -4.93 5.28 -11.96
C LYS A 26 -3.51 5.73 -11.64
N GLN A 27 -2.53 4.85 -11.85
CA GLN A 27 -1.12 5.15 -11.63
C GLN A 27 -0.65 6.28 -12.54
N THR A 28 0.33 7.06 -12.10
CA THR A 28 0.90 8.14 -12.91
C THR A 28 1.88 7.62 -13.97
N THR A 29 2.52 6.49 -13.67
CA THR A 29 3.55 5.86 -14.49
C THR A 29 3.00 4.58 -15.12
N ILE A 30 3.51 4.23 -16.31
CA ILE A 30 3.21 2.95 -16.96
C ILE A 30 4.17 1.90 -16.38
N ALA A 31 3.63 0.86 -15.77
CA ALA A 31 4.40 -0.28 -15.28
C ALA A 31 4.72 -1.26 -16.42
N THR A 32 5.89 -1.87 -16.36
CA THR A 32 6.36 -2.83 -17.38
C THR A 32 5.69 -4.20 -17.22
N HIS A 33 5.32 -4.57 -15.99
CA HIS A 33 4.60 -5.80 -15.66
C HIS A 33 3.77 -5.61 -14.38
N SER A 34 2.85 -6.54 -14.12
CA SER A 34 1.93 -6.49 -12.97
C SER A 34 2.66 -6.34 -11.63
N ALA A 35 3.76 -7.06 -11.42
CA ALA A 35 4.51 -6.95 -10.16
C ALA A 35 5.07 -5.55 -9.88
N GLN A 36 5.45 -4.78 -10.91
CA GLN A 36 5.89 -3.40 -10.74
C GLN A 36 4.69 -2.48 -10.41
N ALA A 37 3.54 -2.72 -11.04
CA ALA A 37 2.31 -1.99 -10.72
C ALA A 37 1.87 -2.23 -9.26
N GLU A 38 1.90 -3.50 -8.82
CA GLU A 38 1.56 -3.88 -7.44
C GLU A 38 2.58 -3.34 -6.43
N TYR A 39 3.87 -3.33 -6.77
CA TYR A 39 4.90 -2.69 -5.94
C TYR A 39 4.64 -1.18 -5.77
N VAL A 40 4.25 -0.48 -6.84
CA VAL A 40 3.86 0.95 -6.77
C VAL A 40 2.63 1.12 -5.86
N ALA A 41 1.62 0.25 -5.99
CA ALA A 41 0.44 0.29 -5.14
C ALA A 41 0.78 0.04 -3.65
N ALA A 42 1.63 -0.94 -3.36
CA ALA A 42 2.11 -1.26 -2.02
C ALA A 42 2.98 -0.12 -1.44
N SER A 43 3.78 0.55 -2.25
CA SER A 43 4.57 1.73 -1.85
C SER A 43 3.64 2.89 -1.44
N GLU A 44 2.61 3.19 -2.25
CA GLU A 44 1.60 4.19 -1.91
C GLU A 44 0.84 3.85 -0.62
N ALA A 45 0.42 2.60 -0.47
CA ALA A 45 -0.23 2.13 0.74
C ALA A 45 0.72 2.24 1.96
N THR A 46 2.02 1.95 1.80
CA THR A 46 3.00 2.07 2.89
C THR A 46 3.15 3.52 3.36
N MET A 47 3.16 4.49 2.45
CA MET A 47 3.18 5.92 2.81
C MET A 47 1.96 6.30 3.66
N GLU A 48 0.77 5.82 3.26
CA GLU A 48 -0.47 6.03 4.00
C GLU A 48 -0.43 5.34 5.38
N ALA A 49 0.08 4.10 5.45
CA ALA A 49 0.25 3.38 6.71
C ALA A 49 1.15 4.13 7.71
N VAL A 50 2.23 4.77 7.23
CA VAL A 50 3.11 5.60 8.05
C VAL A 50 2.37 6.82 8.59
N TRP A 51 1.54 7.46 7.76
CA TRP A 51 0.71 8.60 8.18
C TRP A 51 -0.35 8.20 9.21
N ILE A 52 -1.11 7.13 8.95
CA ILE A 52 -2.09 6.54 9.88
C ILE A 52 -1.41 6.22 11.21
N ARG A 53 -0.24 5.58 11.17
CA ARG A 53 0.52 5.23 12.38
C ARG A 53 0.83 6.45 13.23
N LYS A 54 1.25 7.55 12.61
CA LYS A 54 1.56 8.79 13.31
C LYS A 54 0.32 9.34 14.00
N ILE A 55 -0.80 9.49 13.29
CA ILE A 55 -2.03 10.05 13.84
C ILE A 55 -2.59 9.19 14.97
N VAL A 56 -2.70 7.89 14.75
CA VAL A 56 -3.26 6.98 15.75
C VAL A 56 -2.38 6.92 17.01
N ARG A 57 -1.05 6.97 16.85
CA ARG A 57 -0.12 7.06 17.98
C ARG A 57 -0.33 8.35 18.77
N ASP A 58 -0.48 9.49 18.08
CA ASP A 58 -0.66 10.79 18.72
C ASP A 58 -2.03 10.87 19.45
N LEU A 59 -3.05 10.16 18.95
CA LEU A 59 -4.35 10.02 19.61
C LEU A 59 -4.33 9.10 20.84
N GLY A 60 -3.37 8.16 20.93
CA GLY A 60 -3.25 7.24 22.07
C GLY A 60 -4.39 6.21 22.19
N VAL A 61 -5.24 6.06 21.18
CA VAL A 61 -6.48 5.26 21.24
C VAL A 61 -6.27 3.77 20.90
N MET A 62 -5.15 3.40 20.30
CA MET A 62 -4.90 2.04 19.84
C MET A 62 -3.46 1.59 20.19
N PRO A 63 -3.24 0.93 21.34
CA PRO A 63 -1.89 0.52 21.77
C PRO A 63 -1.15 -0.40 20.79
N SER A 64 -1.89 -1.18 19.99
CA SER A 64 -1.33 -2.06 18.96
C SER A 64 -0.62 -1.30 17.83
N ILE A 65 -0.84 0.00 17.68
CA ILE A 65 -0.19 0.85 16.64
C ILE A 65 1.33 0.92 16.77
N ASN A 66 1.87 0.55 17.93
CA ASN A 66 3.30 0.47 18.17
C ASN A 66 3.96 -0.76 17.53
N LYS A 67 3.16 -1.80 17.18
CA LYS A 67 3.64 -2.96 16.43
C LYS A 67 3.71 -2.63 14.93
N PRO A 68 4.48 -3.39 14.13
CA PRO A 68 4.46 -3.27 12.67
C PRO A 68 3.03 -3.43 12.12
N ILE A 69 2.68 -2.63 11.11
CA ILE A 69 1.43 -2.79 10.35
C ILE A 69 1.69 -3.86 9.30
N ASN A 70 0.89 -4.93 9.32
CA ASN A 70 1.00 -5.98 8.31
C ASN A 70 0.33 -5.51 7.02
N MET A 71 1.11 -5.49 5.94
CA MET A 71 0.63 -5.23 4.59
C MET A 71 0.51 -6.56 3.85
N TYR A 72 -0.59 -6.73 3.12
CA TYR A 72 -0.85 -7.92 2.32
C TYR A 72 -0.93 -7.52 0.83
N CYS A 73 -0.33 -8.32 -0.03
CA CYS A 73 -0.37 -8.19 -1.48
C CYS A 73 -0.58 -9.60 -2.05
N ASP A 74 -1.38 -9.74 -3.10
CA ASP A 74 -1.64 -11.02 -3.76
C ASP A 74 -0.53 -11.40 -4.75
N ASN A 75 0.29 -10.44 -5.17
CA ASN A 75 1.39 -10.64 -6.09
C ASN A 75 2.71 -10.95 -5.37
N SER A 76 3.08 -12.24 -5.33
CA SER A 76 4.31 -12.69 -4.67
C SER A 76 5.58 -12.06 -5.24
N ALA A 77 5.63 -11.75 -6.54
CA ALA A 77 6.80 -11.09 -7.13
C ALA A 77 6.93 -9.63 -6.65
N ALA A 78 5.81 -8.93 -6.46
CA ALA A 78 5.82 -7.60 -5.85
C ALA A 78 6.27 -7.64 -4.39
N ILE A 79 5.87 -8.67 -3.63
CA ILE A 79 6.35 -8.90 -2.26
C ILE A 79 7.86 -9.13 -2.26
N ILE A 80 8.38 -9.95 -3.19
CA ILE A 80 9.83 -10.18 -3.30
C ILE A 80 10.55 -8.86 -3.60
N PHE A 81 10.09 -8.09 -4.60
CA PHE A 81 10.67 -6.79 -4.93
C PHE A 81 10.66 -5.80 -3.75
N ALA A 82 9.63 -5.83 -2.91
CA ALA A 82 9.54 -4.97 -1.73
C ALA A 82 10.49 -5.37 -0.59
N ASN A 83 10.91 -6.63 -0.54
CA ASN A 83 11.81 -7.14 0.50
C ASN A 83 13.26 -7.26 0.01
N ASP A 84 13.51 -7.09 -1.28
CA ASP A 84 14.86 -7.16 -1.83
C ASP A 84 15.63 -5.88 -1.50
N LEU A 85 16.87 -6.05 -1.02
CA LEU A 85 17.77 -4.97 -0.60
C LEU A 85 18.72 -4.53 -1.75
N GLU A 86 18.59 -5.11 -2.94
CA GLU A 86 19.44 -4.81 -4.11
C GLU A 86 18.86 -3.75 -5.06
N LEU A 87 18.41 -2.64 -4.49
CA LEU A 87 18.51 -1.30 -5.09
C LEU A 87 19.03 -0.30 -4.05
#